data_AF-A0A0F6IDF9-F1
#
_entry.id   AF-A0A0F6IDF9-F1
#
_cell.length_a   1.000
_cell.length_b   1.000
_cell.length_c   1.000
_cell.angle_alpha   90.00
_cell.angle_beta   90.00
_cell.angle_gamma   90.00
#
_symmetry.space_group_name_H-M   'P 1'
#
loop_
_entity.id
_entity.type
_entity.pdbx_description
1 polymer ?
#
loop_
_entity_poly.entity_id
_entity_poly.type
_entity_poly.pdbx_seq_one_letter_code
_entity_poly.pdbx_strand_id
1 'polypeptide(L)'
;MDSIRSKKEIKLILSKLSDSDESLWIFIIESELLKKKIKFPLLEFVGKELYFKIPEMNQIYFTDQIIKLGHMGGYVISAIILQLRMEKHFEQSLNKAVEYILLGNEWYVCDIIGERIMGYFLLKEPEKTLPILKNYINDKNGWIVRSVGVASHYAVKKGLGKKYVEVTFYLLLSKTDTKDFHTKRNWLGS
;
A
#
# COMPACT_ATOMS: atom_id res chain seq x y z
N MET A 1 15.61 19.80 -7.01
CA MET A 1 14.91 19.02 -5.96
C MET A 1 15.89 17.99 -5.45
N ASP A 2 16.19 17.99 -4.16
CA ASP A 2 17.18 17.10 -3.56
C ASP A 2 16.75 15.63 -3.68
N SER A 3 17.73 14.73 -3.83
CA SER A 3 17.49 13.31 -4.03
C SER A 3 18.22 12.47 -3.00
N ILE A 4 17.54 11.52 -2.37
CA ILE A 4 18.17 10.52 -1.50
C ILE A 4 18.40 9.24 -2.30
N ARG A 5 19.63 8.74 -2.26
CA ARG A 5 20.05 7.65 -3.15
C ARG A 5 20.49 6.38 -2.42
N SER A 6 20.68 6.43 -1.10
CA SER A 6 21.20 5.30 -0.33
C SER A 6 20.41 5.00 0.94
N LYS A 7 20.44 3.73 1.36
CA LYS A 7 19.91 3.30 2.66
C LYS A 7 20.72 3.91 3.83
N LYS A 8 22.00 4.24 3.62
CA LYS A 8 22.87 4.84 4.64
C LYS A 8 22.37 6.23 5.04
N GLU A 9 22.05 7.07 4.06
CA GLU A 9 21.43 8.39 4.29
C GLU A 9 20.10 8.26 5.03
N ILE A 10 19.26 7.31 4.63
CA ILE A 10 17.97 7.06 5.29
C ILE A 10 18.18 6.68 6.76
N LYS A 11 19.10 5.76 7.05
CA LYS A 11 19.40 5.37 8.44
C LYS A 11 19.86 6.55 9.28
N LEU A 12 20.66 7.46 8.71
CA LEU A 12 21.10 8.69 9.39
C LEU A 12 19.92 9.65 9.67
N ILE A 13 18.95 9.74 8.76
CA ILE A 13 17.73 10.53 9.00
C ILE A 13 16.87 9.88 10.07
N LEU A 14 16.66 8.57 9.99
CA LEU A 14 15.84 7.83 10.95
C LEU A 14 16.47 7.76 12.34
N SER A 15 17.80 7.85 12.48
CA SER A 15 18.44 7.92 13.80
C SER A 15 18.06 9.20 14.53
N LYS A 16 17.89 10.33 13.83
CA LYS A 16 17.44 11.60 14.42
C LYS A 16 16.06 11.47 15.09
N LEU A 17 15.22 10.55 14.62
CA LEU A 17 13.91 10.31 15.24
C LEU A 17 14.05 9.77 16.67
N SER A 18 15.14 9.05 17.01
CA SER A 18 15.32 8.56 18.39
C SER A 18 15.57 9.69 19.39
N ASP A 19 16.18 10.78 18.92
CA ASP A 19 16.59 11.90 19.76
C ASP A 19 15.53 13.00 19.84
N SER A 20 14.47 12.89 19.03
CA SER A 20 13.37 13.85 18.94
C SER A 20 12.08 13.30 19.54
N ASP A 21 11.29 14.19 20.14
CA ASP A 21 9.91 13.90 20.55
C ASP A 21 9.09 13.31 19.38
N GLU A 22 8.26 12.30 19.67
CA GLU A 22 7.38 11.62 18.69
C GLU A 22 6.52 12.61 17.89
N SER A 23 6.12 13.74 18.50
CA SER A 23 5.40 14.82 17.85
C SER A 23 6.16 15.48 16.69
N LEU A 24 7.49 15.46 16.68
CA LEU A 24 8.34 16.03 15.64
C LEU A 24 8.65 15.07 14.50
N TRP A 25 8.35 13.78 14.66
CA TRP A 25 8.74 12.76 13.68
C TRP A 25 8.10 12.99 12.32
N ILE A 26 6.83 13.38 12.30
CA ILE A 26 6.08 13.65 11.06
C ILE A 26 6.74 14.80 10.29
N PHE A 27 7.15 15.86 10.98
CA PHE A 27 7.84 17.00 10.37
C PHE A 27 9.20 16.59 9.77
N ILE A 28 10.01 15.83 10.52
CA ILE A 28 11.30 15.34 10.03
C ILE A 28 11.11 14.45 8.81
N ILE A 29 10.15 13.51 8.85
CA ILE A 29 9.89 12.61 7.72
C ILE A 29 9.39 13.39 6.51
N GLU A 30 8.52 14.37 6.69
CA GLU A 30 8.06 15.18 5.58
C GLU A 30 9.20 15.95 4.92
N SER A 31 9.96 16.71 5.72
CA SER A 31 11.02 17.60 5.24
C SER A 31 12.23 16.85 4.69
N GLU A 32 12.66 15.79 5.36
CA GLU A 32 13.89 15.08 5.04
C GLU A 32 13.67 13.91 4.08
N LEU A 33 12.46 13.35 3.99
CA LEU A 33 12.15 12.21 3.12
C LEU A 33 11.09 12.54 2.05
N LEU A 34 9.88 12.94 2.45
CA LEU A 34 8.73 13.00 1.51
C LEU A 34 8.82 14.15 0.50
N LYS A 35 9.45 15.29 0.86
CA LYS A 35 9.71 16.41 -0.05
C LYS A 35 10.88 16.16 -1.00
N LYS A 36 11.65 15.08 -0.80
CA LYS A 36 12.82 14.73 -1.62
C LYS A 36 12.48 13.65 -2.64
N LYS A 37 13.25 13.59 -3.72
CA LYS A 37 13.09 12.54 -4.72
C LYS A 37 13.73 11.24 -4.21
N ILE A 38 12.89 10.25 -3.90
CA ILE A 38 13.31 8.95 -3.39
C ILE A 38 12.68 7.84 -4.23
N LYS A 39 13.47 6.82 -4.59
CA LYS A 39 12.96 5.64 -5.31
C LYS A 39 12.09 4.78 -4.38
N PHE A 40 11.05 4.15 -4.92
CA PHE A 40 10.13 3.33 -4.12
C PHE A 40 10.82 2.24 -3.27
N PRO A 41 11.81 1.47 -3.76
CA PRO A 41 12.50 0.49 -2.91
C PRO A 41 13.18 1.08 -1.66
N LEU A 42 13.58 2.36 -1.71
CA LEU A 42 14.13 3.06 -0.57
C LEU A 42 13.04 3.54 0.39
N LEU A 43 11.88 3.98 -0.13
CA LEU A 43 10.70 4.29 0.70
C LEU A 43 10.12 3.04 1.38
N GLU A 44 10.16 1.89 0.70
CA GLU A 44 9.78 0.61 1.32
C GLU A 44 10.74 0.22 2.44
N PHE A 45 12.02 0.50 2.26
CA PHE A 45 13.00 0.36 3.34
C PHE A 45 12.68 1.29 4.51
N VAL A 46 12.32 2.55 4.27
CA VAL A 46 11.86 3.48 5.33
C VAL A 46 10.66 2.89 6.08
N GLY A 47 9.63 2.41 5.38
CA GLY A 47 8.45 1.83 6.01
C GLY A 47 8.76 0.64 6.92
N LYS A 48 9.71 -0.22 6.51
CA LYS A 48 10.20 -1.33 7.34
C LYS A 48 10.89 -0.85 8.62
N GLU A 49 11.83 0.09 8.49
CA GLU A 49 12.56 0.61 9.66
C GLU A 49 11.60 1.32 10.63
N LEU A 50 10.64 2.08 10.12
CA LEU A 50 9.62 2.75 10.93
C LEU A 50 8.68 1.77 11.63
N TYR A 51 8.27 0.68 10.96
CA TYR A 51 7.45 -0.36 11.59
C TYR A 51 8.10 -0.93 12.85
N PHE A 52 9.41 -1.22 12.81
CA PHE A 52 10.13 -1.74 13.97
C PHE A 52 10.43 -0.68 15.04
N LYS A 53 10.45 0.60 14.65
CA LYS A 53 10.75 1.71 15.56
C LYS A 53 9.51 2.22 16.29
N ILE A 54 8.35 2.24 15.63
CA ILE A 54 7.10 2.78 16.17
C ILE A 54 6.39 1.69 16.98
N PRO A 55 5.96 1.97 18.22
CA PRO A 55 5.15 1.04 19.01
C PRO A 55 3.89 0.59 18.25
N GLU A 56 3.54 -0.69 18.37
CA GLU A 56 2.44 -1.32 17.64
C GLU A 56 1.10 -0.54 17.74
N MET A 57 0.83 0.00 18.94
CA MET A 57 -0.36 0.82 19.24
C MET A 57 -0.37 2.19 18.52
N ASN A 58 0.79 2.74 18.17
CA ASN A 58 0.91 4.07 17.55
C ASN A 58 1.03 4.01 16.03
N GLN A 59 1.32 2.84 15.46
CA GLN A 59 1.55 2.68 14.01
C GLN A 59 0.37 3.13 13.13
N ILE A 60 -0.89 2.87 13.52
CA ILE A 60 -2.05 3.37 12.73
C ILE A 60 -2.11 4.88 12.77
N TYR A 61 -2.07 5.47 13.97
CA TYR A 61 -2.06 6.91 14.16
C TYR A 61 -0.94 7.56 13.33
N PHE A 62 0.26 6.99 13.37
CA PHE A 62 1.38 7.45 12.58
C PHE A 62 1.10 7.41 11.07
N THR A 63 0.59 6.29 10.54
CA THR A 63 0.25 6.20 9.11
C THR A 63 -0.85 7.19 8.73
N ASP A 64 -1.83 7.46 9.59
CA ASP A 64 -2.86 8.48 9.36
C ASP A 64 -2.25 9.87 9.20
N GLN A 65 -1.29 10.23 10.05
CA GLN A 65 -0.60 11.52 9.94
C GLN A 65 0.23 11.61 8.64
N ILE A 66 0.94 10.54 8.27
CA ILE A 66 1.72 10.51 7.03
C ILE A 66 0.84 10.64 5.78
N ILE A 67 -0.31 9.96 5.75
CA ILE A 67 -1.23 10.02 4.61
C ILE A 67 -1.85 11.42 4.47
N LYS A 68 -2.19 12.08 5.59
CA LYS A 68 -2.74 13.45 5.60
C LYS A 68 -1.81 14.48 4.96
N LEU A 69 -0.50 14.23 4.90
CA LEU A 69 0.45 15.11 4.22
C LEU A 69 0.29 15.11 2.68
N GLY A 70 -0.41 14.12 2.12
CA GLY A 70 -0.73 14.07 0.68
C GLY A 70 0.43 13.69 -0.25
N HIS A 71 1.61 13.36 0.28
CA HIS A 71 2.76 12.98 -0.54
C HIS A 71 2.65 11.53 -1.05
N MET A 72 2.93 11.31 -2.34
CA MET A 72 2.95 9.96 -2.94
C MET A 72 3.82 8.97 -2.16
N GLY A 73 4.98 9.40 -1.68
CA GLY A 73 5.87 8.57 -0.87
C GLY A 73 5.28 8.15 0.48
N GLY A 74 4.35 8.94 1.03
CA GLY A 74 3.64 8.63 2.27
C GLY A 74 2.75 7.40 2.14
N TYR A 75 2.11 7.22 0.98
CA TYR A 75 1.34 6.01 0.66
C TYR A 75 2.23 4.78 0.59
N VAL A 76 3.44 4.90 0.03
CA VAL A 76 4.41 3.77 -0.02
C VAL A 76 4.85 3.35 1.38
N ILE A 77 5.24 4.32 2.21
CA ILE A 77 5.66 4.06 3.60
C ILE A 77 4.53 3.41 4.39
N SER A 78 3.34 4.02 4.33
CA SER A 78 2.17 3.55 5.08
C SER A 78 1.73 2.17 4.62
N ALA A 79 1.78 1.89 3.31
CA ALA A 79 1.44 0.57 2.77
C ALA A 79 2.36 -0.52 3.30
N ILE A 80 3.65 -0.26 3.44
CA ILE A 80 4.59 -1.25 3.99
C ILE A 80 4.38 -1.47 5.48
N ILE A 81 4.06 -0.43 6.26
CA ILE A 81 3.71 -0.59 7.68
C ILE A 81 2.46 -1.46 7.80
N LEU A 82 1.40 -1.16 7.05
CA LEU A 82 0.18 -1.98 7.04
C LEU A 82 0.41 -3.40 6.52
N GLN A 83 1.32 -3.57 5.56
CA GLN A 83 1.73 -4.88 5.04
C GLN A 83 2.35 -5.75 6.15
N LEU A 84 3.25 -5.18 6.95
CA LEU A 84 3.94 -5.89 8.02
C LEU A 84 3.03 -6.21 9.22
N ARG A 85 1.97 -5.43 9.40
CA ARG A 85 0.94 -5.66 10.42
C ARG A 85 0.01 -6.86 10.12
N MET A 86 0.08 -7.45 8.92
CA MET A 86 -0.84 -8.48 8.44
C MET A 86 -1.08 -9.62 9.45
N GLU A 87 0.00 -10.16 10.05
CA GLU A 87 -0.09 -11.36 10.90
C GLU A 87 -0.95 -11.14 12.15
N LYS A 88 -0.94 -9.92 12.71
CA LYS A 88 -1.68 -9.57 13.94
C LYS A 88 -2.94 -8.77 13.69
N HIS A 89 -2.97 -7.96 12.64
CA HIS A 89 -3.98 -6.93 12.39
C HIS A 89 -4.54 -6.99 10.96
N PHE A 90 -4.77 -8.19 10.44
CA PHE A 90 -5.19 -8.44 9.06
C PHE A 90 -6.36 -7.54 8.60
N GLU A 91 -7.50 -7.58 9.29
CA GLU A 91 -8.69 -6.83 8.92
C GLU A 91 -8.49 -5.32 9.05
N GLN A 92 -7.85 -4.87 10.14
CA GLN A 92 -7.57 -3.45 10.35
C GLN A 92 -6.66 -2.91 9.24
N SER A 93 -5.63 -3.64 8.83
CA SER A 93 -4.75 -3.25 7.73
C SER A 93 -5.50 -3.12 6.40
N LEU A 94 -6.42 -4.03 6.09
CA LEU A 94 -7.24 -3.93 4.87
C LEU A 94 -8.26 -2.79 4.93
N ASN A 95 -8.90 -2.56 6.08
CA ASN A 95 -9.84 -1.45 6.24
C ASN A 95 -9.12 -0.11 6.08
N LYS A 96 -7.95 0.07 6.69
CA LYS A 96 -7.11 1.26 6.50
C LYS A 96 -6.62 1.40 5.05
N ALA A 97 -6.33 0.30 4.37
CA ALA A 97 -5.98 0.33 2.95
C ALA A 97 -7.11 0.94 2.10
N VAL A 98 -8.36 0.52 2.35
CA VAL A 98 -9.55 1.09 1.69
C VAL A 98 -9.70 2.57 2.03
N GLU A 99 -9.61 2.94 3.31
CA GLU A 99 -9.67 4.35 3.73
C GLU A 99 -8.63 5.21 3.02
N TYR A 100 -7.39 4.74 2.90
CA TYR A 100 -6.31 5.49 2.23
C TYR A 100 -6.52 5.60 0.72
N ILE A 101 -7.11 4.59 0.08
CA ILE A 101 -7.51 4.68 -1.34
C ILE A 101 -8.58 5.75 -1.51
N LEU A 102 -9.62 5.75 -0.67
CA LEU A 102 -10.71 6.70 -0.75
C LEU A 102 -10.25 8.13 -0.46
N LEU A 103 -9.39 8.32 0.54
CA LEU A 103 -8.84 9.63 0.89
C LEU A 103 -7.91 10.17 -0.19
N GLY A 104 -7.07 9.31 -0.77
CA GLY A 104 -6.12 9.70 -1.81
C GLY A 104 -6.78 9.97 -3.16
N ASN A 105 -7.87 9.27 -3.48
CA ASN A 105 -8.72 9.47 -4.66
C ASN A 105 -7.96 9.65 -6.00
N GLU A 106 -6.83 8.97 -6.15
CA GLU A 106 -5.93 9.11 -7.29
C GLU A 106 -5.48 7.73 -7.78
N TRP A 107 -5.28 7.60 -9.10
CA TRP A 107 -4.96 6.32 -9.74
C TRP A 107 -3.68 5.67 -9.19
N TYR A 108 -2.67 6.47 -8.83
CA TYR A 108 -1.42 5.95 -8.30
C TYR A 108 -1.59 5.45 -6.86
N VAL A 109 -2.57 5.96 -6.11
CA VAL A 109 -2.83 5.54 -4.72
C VAL A 109 -3.39 4.13 -4.72
N CYS A 110 -4.42 3.84 -5.54
CA CYS A 110 -4.96 2.49 -5.63
C CYS A 110 -3.94 1.49 -6.19
N ASP A 111 -3.06 1.93 -7.09
CA ASP A 111 -1.99 1.08 -7.61
C ASP A 111 -0.93 0.78 -6.52
N ILE A 112 -0.49 1.79 -5.76
CA ILE A 112 0.48 1.61 -4.66
C ILE A 112 -0.09 0.71 -3.56
N ILE A 113 -1.30 1.03 -3.07
CA ILE A 113 -1.96 0.32 -1.97
C ILE A 113 -2.39 -1.08 -2.43
N GLY A 114 -2.99 -1.20 -3.60
CA GLY A 114 -3.46 -2.47 -4.17
C GLY A 114 -2.31 -3.46 -4.35
N GLU A 115 -1.15 -3.01 -4.83
CA GLU A 115 0.03 -3.86 -4.96
C GLU A 115 0.59 -4.28 -3.60
N ARG A 116 0.87 -3.30 -2.73
CA ARG A 116 1.67 -3.52 -1.52
C ARG A 116 0.89 -4.12 -0.36
N ILE A 117 -0.42 -3.88 -0.28
CA ILE A 117 -1.25 -4.44 0.79
C ILE A 117 -2.06 -5.60 0.23
N MET A 118 -3.08 -5.29 -0.57
CA MET A 118 -4.06 -6.29 -1.02
C MET A 118 -3.41 -7.42 -1.83
N GLY A 119 -2.48 -7.10 -2.72
CA GLY A 119 -1.75 -8.07 -3.53
C GLY A 119 -0.81 -8.93 -2.69
N TYR A 120 -0.14 -8.34 -1.69
CA TYR A 120 0.68 -9.10 -0.75
C TYR A 120 -0.16 -10.04 0.12
N PHE A 121 -1.30 -9.55 0.61
CA PHE A 121 -2.22 -10.33 1.45
C PHE A 121 -2.79 -11.49 0.63
N LEU A 122 -3.18 -11.25 -0.62
CA LEU A 122 -3.65 -12.29 -1.54
C LEU A 122 -2.57 -13.34 -1.81
N LEU A 123 -1.31 -12.92 -1.94
CA LEU A 123 -0.18 -13.83 -2.13
C LEU A 123 0.09 -14.69 -0.89
N LYS A 124 -0.05 -14.15 0.32
CA LYS A 124 0.33 -14.81 1.57
C LYS A 124 -0.82 -15.57 2.24
N GLU A 125 -2.00 -15.00 2.25
CA GLU A 125 -3.21 -15.55 2.85
C GLU A 125 -4.39 -15.49 1.86
N PRO A 126 -4.33 -16.22 0.73
CA PRO A 126 -5.36 -16.15 -0.31
C PRO A 126 -6.74 -16.55 0.18
N GLU A 127 -6.83 -17.50 1.12
CA GLU A 127 -8.09 -18.00 1.67
C GLU A 127 -8.84 -16.92 2.45
N LYS A 128 -8.13 -16.07 3.19
CA LYS A 128 -8.72 -14.94 3.91
C LYS A 128 -8.95 -13.74 3.00
N THR A 129 -8.06 -13.51 2.04
CA THR A 129 -8.08 -12.30 1.21
C THR A 129 -9.11 -12.38 0.09
N LEU A 130 -9.27 -13.52 -0.58
CA LEU A 130 -10.18 -13.66 -1.73
C LEU A 130 -11.65 -13.32 -1.42
N PRO A 131 -12.24 -13.77 -0.29
CA PRO A 131 -13.60 -13.36 0.08
C PRO A 131 -13.77 -11.83 0.18
N ILE A 132 -12.74 -11.13 0.68
CA ILE A 132 -12.76 -9.67 0.81
C ILE A 132 -12.67 -9.02 -0.57
N LEU A 133 -11.77 -9.48 -1.44
CA LEU A 133 -11.64 -8.96 -2.81
C LEU A 133 -12.91 -9.19 -3.65
N LYS A 134 -13.64 -10.29 -3.41
CA LYS A 134 -14.96 -10.53 -4.00
C LYS A 134 -16.00 -9.50 -3.60
N ASN A 135 -15.88 -8.91 -2.42
CA ASN A 135 -16.73 -7.79 -2.01
C ASN A 135 -16.27 -6.50 -2.69
N TYR A 136 -14.96 -6.21 -2.66
CA TYR A 136 -14.38 -4.99 -3.22
C TYR A 136 -14.57 -4.83 -4.72
N ILE A 137 -14.61 -5.94 -5.49
CA ILE A 137 -14.85 -5.85 -6.94
C ILE A 137 -16.25 -5.29 -7.27
N ASN A 138 -17.18 -5.36 -6.32
CA ASN A 138 -18.56 -4.87 -6.44
C ASN A 138 -18.77 -3.52 -5.75
N ASP A 139 -17.69 -2.90 -5.26
CA ASP A 139 -17.76 -1.58 -4.66
C ASP A 139 -18.22 -0.52 -5.68
N LYS A 140 -18.88 0.52 -5.19
CA LYS A 140 -19.33 1.65 -6.02
C LYS A 140 -18.16 2.54 -6.43
N ASN A 141 -17.07 2.55 -5.66
CA ASN A 141 -15.89 3.34 -5.93
C ASN A 141 -14.94 2.61 -6.90
N GLY A 142 -14.71 3.21 -8.07
CA GLY A 142 -13.87 2.64 -9.11
C GLY A 142 -12.42 2.40 -8.70
N TRP A 143 -11.88 3.14 -7.72
CA TRP A 143 -10.52 2.94 -7.21
C TRP A 143 -10.39 1.66 -6.37
N ILE A 144 -11.43 1.32 -5.61
CA ILE A 144 -11.50 0.06 -4.85
C ILE A 144 -11.63 -1.12 -5.82
N VAL A 145 -12.46 -0.99 -6.86
CA VAL A 145 -12.56 -2.01 -7.91
C VAL A 145 -11.22 -2.17 -8.65
N ARG A 146 -10.56 -1.06 -9.00
CA ARG A 146 -9.26 -1.05 -9.67
C ARG A 146 -8.17 -1.69 -8.81
N SER A 147 -8.14 -1.45 -7.50
CA SER A 147 -7.14 -2.04 -6.61
C SER A 147 -7.24 -3.57 -6.55
N VAL A 148 -8.43 -4.16 -6.74
CA VAL A 148 -8.58 -5.62 -6.87
C VAL A 148 -7.81 -6.14 -8.10
N GLY A 149 -7.90 -5.45 -9.24
CA GLY A 149 -7.15 -5.81 -10.45
C GLY A 149 -5.64 -5.73 -10.24
N VAL A 150 -5.16 -4.66 -9.60
CA VAL A 150 -3.74 -4.47 -9.26
C VAL A 150 -3.24 -5.57 -8.32
N ALA A 151 -3.99 -5.83 -7.24
CA ALA A 151 -3.67 -6.86 -6.26
C ALA A 151 -3.56 -8.25 -6.90
N SER A 152 -4.52 -8.56 -7.78
CA SER A 152 -4.58 -9.80 -8.55
C SER A 152 -3.36 -9.96 -9.44
N HIS A 153 -3.05 -8.95 -10.27
CA HIS A 153 -1.89 -8.96 -11.16
C HIS A 153 -0.59 -9.16 -10.37
N TYR A 154 -0.43 -8.42 -9.27
CA TYR A 154 0.76 -8.52 -8.42
C TYR A 154 0.92 -9.93 -7.83
N ALA A 155 -0.13 -10.48 -7.21
CA ALA A 155 -0.06 -11.79 -6.57
C ALA A 155 0.26 -12.89 -7.60
N VAL A 156 -0.40 -12.89 -8.76
CA VAL A 156 -0.13 -13.84 -9.85
C VAL A 156 1.32 -13.74 -10.31
N LYS A 157 1.80 -12.53 -10.60
CA LYS A 157 3.19 -12.27 -11.02
C LYS A 157 4.21 -12.73 -9.97
N LYS A 158 3.84 -12.73 -8.69
CA LYS A 158 4.69 -13.15 -7.57
C LYS A 158 4.54 -14.62 -7.18
N GLY A 159 3.81 -15.42 -7.95
CA GLY A 159 3.72 -16.86 -7.76
C GLY A 159 2.55 -17.30 -6.88
N LEU A 160 1.41 -16.62 -6.94
CA LEU A 160 0.15 -17.10 -6.36
C LEU A 160 -0.14 -18.55 -6.81
N GLY A 161 -0.57 -19.40 -5.88
CA GLY A 161 -0.83 -20.82 -6.17
C GLY A 161 -1.88 -21.00 -7.26
N LYS A 162 -1.68 -21.99 -8.15
CA LYS A 162 -2.52 -22.22 -9.36
C LYS A 162 -4.03 -22.20 -9.08
N LYS A 163 -4.48 -22.87 -8.02
CA LYS A 163 -5.88 -22.87 -7.58
C LYS A 163 -6.42 -21.45 -7.36
N TYR A 164 -5.63 -20.58 -6.75
CA TYR A 164 -6.02 -19.20 -6.45
C TYR A 164 -5.88 -18.28 -7.66
N VAL A 165 -4.94 -18.55 -8.58
CA VAL A 165 -4.85 -17.84 -9.86
C VAL A 165 -6.16 -17.99 -10.65
N GLU A 166 -6.67 -19.22 -10.75
CA GLU A 166 -7.93 -19.50 -11.45
C GLU A 166 -9.12 -18.75 -10.82
N VAL A 167 -9.26 -18.81 -9.49
CA VAL A 167 -10.32 -18.08 -8.77
C VAL A 167 -10.21 -16.57 -9.00
N THR A 168 -8.99 -16.03 -8.96
CA THR A 168 -8.72 -14.61 -9.19
C THR A 168 -9.04 -14.21 -10.63
N PHE A 169 -8.72 -15.06 -11.60
CA PHE A 169 -9.05 -14.84 -13.00
C PHE A 169 -10.57 -14.78 -13.24
N TYR A 170 -11.34 -15.72 -12.68
CA TYR A 170 -12.81 -15.67 -12.77
C TYR A 170 -13.40 -14.46 -12.05
N LEU A 171 -12.86 -14.10 -10.88
CA LEU A 171 -13.26 -12.89 -10.17
C LEU A 171 -13.09 -11.65 -11.06
N LEU A 172 -11.94 -11.56 -11.73
CA LEU A 172 -11.63 -10.50 -12.66
C LEU A 172 -12.61 -10.51 -13.87
N LEU A 173 -12.84 -11.65 -14.51
CA LEU A 173 -13.76 -11.75 -15.65
C LEU A 173 -15.19 -11.25 -15.34
N SER A 174 -15.64 -11.32 -14.08
CA SER A 174 -16.95 -10.80 -13.68
C SER A 174 -17.15 -9.29 -13.92
N LYS A 175 -16.10 -8.54 -14.28
CA LYS A 175 -16.15 -7.10 -14.56
C LYS A 175 -15.80 -6.70 -15.99
N THR A 176 -15.59 -7.64 -16.92
CA THR A 176 -15.20 -7.31 -18.30
C THR A 176 -16.28 -6.55 -19.09
N ASP A 177 -17.53 -6.55 -18.63
CA ASP A 177 -18.64 -5.78 -19.22
C ASP A 177 -18.73 -4.32 -18.75
N THR A 178 -17.82 -3.87 -17.88
CA THR A 178 -17.81 -2.49 -17.38
C THR A 178 -17.30 -1.50 -18.46
N LYS A 179 -18.06 -0.42 -18.67
CA LYS A 179 -17.77 0.63 -19.68
C LYS A 179 -16.70 1.65 -19.23
N ASP A 180 -16.15 1.51 -18.02
CA ASP A 180 -15.22 2.48 -17.45
C ASP A 180 -13.78 2.28 -17.98
N PHE A 181 -13.21 3.37 -18.52
CA PHE A 181 -11.91 3.40 -19.18
C PHE A 181 -10.75 3.07 -18.22
N HIS A 182 -10.83 3.52 -16.96
CA HIS A 182 -9.79 3.29 -15.96
C HIS A 182 -9.81 1.87 -15.40
N THR A 183 -10.97 1.21 -15.46
CA THR A 183 -11.07 -0.23 -15.24
C THR A 183 -10.32 -0.91 -16.37
N LYS A 184 -10.67 -0.70 -17.65
CA LYS A 184 -10.12 -1.41 -18.82
C LYS A 184 -8.58 -1.41 -18.99
N ARG A 185 -7.87 -0.33 -18.63
CA ARG A 185 -6.41 -0.24 -18.89
C ARG A 185 -5.56 -1.25 -18.11
N ASN A 186 -6.06 -1.84 -17.02
CA ASN A 186 -5.32 -2.86 -16.24
C ASN A 186 -5.55 -4.31 -16.71
N TRP A 187 -6.44 -4.56 -17.67
CA TRP A 187 -6.89 -5.91 -18.04
C TRP A 187 -6.14 -6.51 -19.23
N LEU A 188 -5.67 -5.63 -20.10
CA LEU A 188 -4.89 -5.97 -21.28
C LEU A 188 -3.48 -5.49 -20.98
N GLY A 189 -2.64 -6.40 -20.50
CA GLY A 189 -1.24 -6.09 -20.23
C GLY A 189 -0.61 -5.36 -21.41
N SER A 190 0.10 -4.28 -21.10
CA SER A 190 1.17 -3.77 -21.96
C SER A 190 2.29 -4.79 -22.07
#